data_AF-A0A351C3W5-F1
#
_entry.id   AF-A0A351C3W5-F1
#
_cell.length_a   1.000
_cell.length_b   1.000
_cell.length_c   1.000
_cell.angle_alpha   90.00
_cell.angle_beta   90.00
_cell.angle_gamma   90.00
#
_symmetry.space_group_name_H-M   'P 1'
#
loop_
_entity.id
_entity.type
_entity.pdbx_description
1 polymer ?
#
loop_
_entity_poly.entity_id
_entity_poly.type
_entity_poly.pdbx_seq_one_letter_code
_entity_poly.pdbx_strand_id
1 'polypeptide(L)'
;MTRRQLRNTIFIITLLYSLALITGITLYFTDTTEKKINFAIFKDLIPFMIAIPIAYLGYCFQRRANYLLALRPLWSNLIISVNKAIQFTHDTETGRKDYADTLNLLSVSIDEVRGVYSNLKIKNDGIGYYPFESLKTIHKIISELGYGAADISKSTEARKQIKHHRKNIRQTFLMEFDRPEPTIFDSPYISDKKKPFLRKSGDE
;
A
#
# COMPACT_ATOMS: atom_id res chain seq x y z
N MET A 1 -0.71 4.14 8.85
CA MET A 1 -2.07 4.72 8.92
C MET A 1 -2.83 4.29 7.68
N THR A 2 -3.99 3.64 7.84
CA THR A 2 -4.79 3.17 6.69
C THR A 2 -5.56 4.33 6.07
N ARG A 3 -6.00 4.20 4.81
CA ARG A 3 -6.83 5.21 4.13
C ARG A 3 -8.10 5.53 4.91
N ARG A 4 -8.73 4.50 5.48
CA ARG A 4 -9.94 4.64 6.30
C ARG A 4 -9.68 5.48 7.55
N GLN A 5 -8.55 5.26 8.22
CA GLN A 5 -8.15 6.08 9.37
C GLN A 5 -7.95 7.54 8.96
N LEU A 6 -7.19 7.80 7.88
CA LEU A 6 -6.94 9.17 7.42
C LEU A 6 -8.23 9.90 7.05
N ARG A 7 -9.13 9.25 6.31
CA ARG A 7 -10.44 9.81 5.96
C ARG A 7 -11.27 10.13 7.19
N ASN A 8 -11.29 9.24 8.18
CA ASN A 8 -12.02 9.48 9.43
C ASN A 8 -11.42 10.65 10.22
N THR A 9 -10.09 10.75 10.29
CA THR A 9 -9.41 11.88 10.94
C THR A 9 -9.73 13.21 10.26
N ILE A 10 -9.65 13.26 8.92
CA ILE A 10 -10.02 14.45 8.15
C ILE A 10 -11.47 14.83 8.45
N PHE A 11 -12.39 13.86 8.40
CA PHE A 11 -13.81 14.11 8.67
C PHE A 11 -14.05 14.68 10.08
N ILE A 12 -13.41 14.12 11.11
CA ILE A 12 -13.53 14.60 12.50
C ILE A 12 -13.02 16.05 12.62
N ILE A 13 -11.89 16.36 11.98
CA ILE A 13 -11.30 17.70 12.04
C ILE A 13 -12.15 18.70 11.27
N THR A 14 -12.67 18.33 10.10
CA THR A 14 -13.65 19.16 9.38
C THR A 14 -14.90 19.41 10.23
N LEU A 15 -15.42 18.39 10.91
CA LEU A 15 -16.57 18.53 11.81
C LEU A 15 -16.26 19.49 12.97
N LEU A 16 -15.08 19.37 13.57
CA LEU A 16 -14.63 20.25 14.65
C LEU A 16 -14.54 21.71 14.19
N TYR A 17 -13.99 21.96 12.99
CA TYR A 17 -13.95 23.31 12.42
C TYR A 17 -15.34 23.87 12.09
N SER A 18 -16.22 23.04 11.53
CA SER A 18 -17.61 23.45 11.28
C SER A 18 -18.32 23.83 12.58
N LEU A 19 -18.12 23.05 13.65
CA LEU A 19 -18.73 23.32 14.95
C LEU A 19 -18.15 24.60 15.58
N ALA A 20 -16.83 24.79 15.54
CA ALA A 20 -16.18 26.01 16.01
C ALA A 20 -16.69 27.26 15.26
N LEU A 21 -16.87 27.16 13.93
CA LEU A 21 -17.40 28.23 13.10
C LEU A 21 -18.85 28.57 13.49
N ILE A 22 -19.70 27.55 13.66
CA ILE A 22 -21.09 27.73 14.14
C ILE A 22 -21.09 28.40 15.51
N THR A 23 -20.28 27.92 16.47
CA THR A 23 -20.17 28.52 17.80
C THR A 23 -19.73 29.98 17.74
N GLY A 24 -18.74 30.29 16.90
CA GLY A 24 -18.29 31.67 16.69
C GLY A 24 -19.38 32.58 16.13
N ILE A 25 -20.16 32.09 15.16
CA ILE A 25 -21.32 32.81 14.61
C ILE A 25 -22.39 33.01 15.69
N THR A 26 -22.74 31.96 16.42
CA THR A 26 -23.76 32.04 17.48
C THR A 26 -23.36 33.05 18.54
N LEU A 27 -22.12 33.00 19.06
CA LEU A 27 -21.60 33.95 20.04
C LEU A 27 -21.60 35.38 19.51
N TYR A 28 -21.31 35.60 18.22
CA TYR A 28 -21.34 36.93 17.62
C TYR A 28 -22.73 37.57 17.65
N PHE A 29 -23.79 36.77 17.48
CA PHE A 29 -25.19 37.22 17.46
C PHE A 29 -25.87 37.24 18.84
N THR A 30 -25.49 36.35 19.76
CA THR A 30 -26.13 36.25 21.09
C THR A 30 -25.50 37.15 22.14
N ASP A 31 -24.25 37.58 21.95
CA ASP A 31 -23.56 38.44 22.92
C ASP A 31 -24.05 39.90 22.80
N THR A 32 -25.03 40.25 23.63
CA THR A 32 -25.61 41.59 23.79
C THR A 32 -24.82 42.49 24.73
N THR A 33 -23.72 41.99 25.31
CA THR A 33 -22.85 42.78 26.18
C THR A 33 -22.13 43.86 25.36
N GLU A 34 -22.09 45.13 25.82
CA GLU A 34 -21.45 46.25 25.08
C GLU A 34 -19.99 45.96 24.66
N LYS A 35 -19.28 45.10 25.40
CA LYS A 35 -17.88 44.73 25.15
C LYS A 35 -17.68 43.38 24.48
N LYS A 36 -18.74 42.61 24.20
CA LYS A 36 -18.70 41.26 23.61
C LYS A 36 -17.58 40.35 24.15
N ILE A 37 -17.51 40.22 25.47
CA ILE A 37 -16.39 39.60 26.19
C ILE A 37 -16.19 38.13 25.76
N ASN A 38 -17.28 37.38 25.58
CA ASN A 38 -17.22 35.96 25.22
C ASN A 38 -16.70 35.77 23.79
N PHE A 39 -17.10 36.65 22.88
CA PHE A 39 -16.58 36.65 21.51
C PHE A 39 -15.09 37.02 21.46
N ALA A 40 -14.63 37.96 22.28
CA ALA A 40 -13.21 38.33 22.35
C ALA A 40 -12.33 37.15 22.79
N ILE A 41 -12.71 36.47 23.87
CA ILE A 41 -12.00 35.27 24.36
C ILE A 41 -12.02 34.17 23.29
N PHE A 42 -13.16 33.94 22.65
CA PHE A 42 -13.25 32.97 21.56
C PHE A 42 -12.30 33.31 20.41
N LYS A 43 -12.26 34.58 19.98
CA LYS A 43 -11.38 35.08 18.92
C LYS A 43 -9.91 34.83 19.24
N ASP A 44 -9.51 35.05 20.50
CA ASP A 44 -8.13 34.87 20.94
C ASP A 44 -7.73 33.38 20.99
N LEU A 45 -8.70 32.46 21.11
CA LEU A 45 -8.48 31.01 21.06
C LEU A 45 -8.44 30.43 19.63
N ILE A 46 -8.92 31.18 18.61
CA ILE A 46 -8.95 30.72 17.21
C ILE A 46 -7.58 30.21 16.72
N PRO A 47 -6.45 30.90 16.96
CA PRO A 47 -5.14 30.43 16.51
C PRO A 47 -4.80 29.03 17.06
N PHE A 48 -5.13 28.74 18.33
CA PHE A 48 -4.90 27.42 18.93
C PHE A 48 -5.82 26.36 18.34
N MET A 49 -7.10 26.70 18.15
CA MET A 49 -8.08 25.80 17.52
C MET A 49 -7.68 25.42 16.10
N ILE A 50 -6.99 26.29 15.37
CA ILE A 50 -6.49 26.03 14.01
C ILE A 50 -5.14 25.29 14.04
N ALA A 51 -4.20 25.73 14.89
CA ALA A 51 -2.85 25.20 14.89
C ALA A 51 -2.79 23.71 15.28
N ILE A 52 -3.51 23.30 16.32
CA ILE A 52 -3.44 21.93 16.85
C ILE A 52 -3.94 20.89 15.81
N PRO A 53 -5.14 21.03 15.20
CA PRO A 53 -5.60 20.05 14.23
C PRO A 53 -4.81 20.11 12.92
N ILE A 54 -4.30 21.28 12.50
CA ILE A 54 -3.39 21.37 11.33
C ILE A 54 -2.11 20.59 11.59
N ALA A 55 -1.47 20.77 12.75
CA ALA A 55 -0.25 20.06 13.10
C ALA A 55 -0.50 18.53 13.11
N TYR A 56 -1.62 18.10 13.69
CA TYR A 56 -1.99 16.69 13.70
C TYR A 56 -2.29 16.14 12.29
N LEU A 57 -2.99 16.90 11.44
CA LEU A 57 -3.19 16.53 10.03
C LEU A 57 -1.84 16.38 9.30
N GLY A 58 -0.93 17.32 9.49
CA GLY A 58 0.43 17.27 8.95
C GLY A 58 1.14 15.97 9.34
N TYR A 59 1.11 15.62 10.62
CA TYR A 59 1.63 14.35 11.11
C TYR A 59 0.96 13.12 10.46
N CYS A 60 -0.38 13.13 10.33
CA CYS A 60 -1.12 12.04 9.69
C CYS A 60 -0.73 11.86 8.20
N PHE A 61 -0.65 12.96 7.45
CA PHE A 61 -0.23 12.93 6.04
C PHE A 61 1.22 12.48 5.89
N GLN A 62 2.13 12.97 6.72
CA GLN A 62 3.53 12.55 6.72
C GLN A 62 3.66 11.05 7.01
N ARG A 63 2.92 10.54 8.01
CA ARG A 63 2.92 9.11 8.34
C ARG A 63 2.36 8.25 7.20
N ARG A 64 1.35 8.74 6.46
CA ARG A 64 0.81 8.04 5.27
C ARG A 64 1.81 8.07 4.11
N ALA A 65 2.47 9.20 3.87
CA ALA A 65 3.48 9.33 2.83
C ALA A 65 4.66 8.37 3.08
N ASN A 66 5.18 8.33 4.31
CA ASN A 66 6.26 7.41 4.71
C ASN A 66 5.86 5.94 4.51
N TYR A 67 4.62 5.59 4.85
CA TYR A 67 4.10 4.24 4.59
C TYR A 67 4.08 3.91 3.09
N LEU A 68 3.57 4.81 2.24
CA LEU A 68 3.54 4.60 0.78
C LEU A 68 4.95 4.51 0.18
N LEU A 69 5.92 5.27 0.71
CA LEU A 69 7.32 5.19 0.30
C LEU A 69 7.93 3.84 0.69
N ALA A 70 7.68 3.35 1.91
CA ALA A 70 8.16 2.05 2.38
C ALA A 70 7.54 0.86 1.63
N LEU A 71 6.32 1.00 1.10
CA LEU A 71 5.68 -0.08 0.32
C LEU A 71 6.37 -0.36 -1.02
N ARG A 72 7.02 0.65 -1.64
CA ARG A 72 7.68 0.49 -2.95
C ARG A 72 8.85 -0.51 -2.92
N PRO A 73 9.84 -0.39 -2.02
CA PRO A 73 10.92 -1.38 -1.93
C PRO A 73 10.38 -2.75 -1.51
N LEU A 74 9.42 -2.81 -0.58
CA LEU A 74 8.76 -4.06 -0.18
C LEU A 74 8.14 -4.79 -1.39
N TRP A 75 7.43 -4.05 -2.25
CA TRP A 75 6.86 -4.58 -3.48
C TRP A 75 7.94 -5.08 -4.45
N SER A 76 9.02 -4.33 -4.61
CA SER A 76 10.14 -4.71 -5.46
C SER A 76 10.78 -6.03 -4.99
N ASN A 77 11.12 -6.12 -3.70
CA ASN A 77 11.72 -7.30 -3.09
C ASN A 77 10.81 -8.53 -3.22
N LEU A 78 9.51 -8.36 -2.98
CA LEU A 78 8.51 -9.40 -3.17
C LEU A 78 8.47 -9.91 -4.63
N ILE A 79 8.48 -9.00 -5.60
CA ILE A 79 8.47 -9.39 -7.01
C ILE A 79 9.76 -10.11 -7.39
N ILE A 80 10.92 -9.65 -6.89
CA ILE A 80 12.20 -10.32 -7.10
C ILE A 80 12.15 -11.74 -6.52
N SER A 81 11.67 -11.92 -5.29
CA SER A 81 11.59 -13.23 -4.64
C SER A 81 10.67 -14.19 -5.37
N VAL A 82 9.49 -13.73 -5.79
CA VAL A 82 8.54 -14.57 -6.55
C VAL A 82 9.07 -14.87 -7.96
N ASN A 83 9.76 -13.94 -8.60
CA ASN A 83 10.37 -14.19 -9.91
C ASN A 83 11.53 -15.19 -9.82
N LYS A 84 12.39 -15.11 -8.79
CA LYS A 84 13.44 -16.10 -8.54
C LYS A 84 12.84 -17.49 -8.30
N ALA A 85 11.71 -17.58 -7.58
CA ALA A 85 10.95 -18.83 -7.45
C ALA A 85 10.43 -19.36 -8.79
N ILE A 86 9.92 -18.50 -9.68
CA ILE A 86 9.50 -18.92 -11.02
C ILE A 86 10.71 -19.39 -11.85
N GLN A 87 11.83 -18.66 -11.83
CA GLN A 87 13.06 -19.03 -12.53
C GLN A 87 13.57 -20.38 -12.07
N PHE A 88 13.58 -20.63 -10.76
CA PHE A 88 13.96 -21.92 -10.18
C PHE A 88 13.18 -23.10 -10.78
N THR A 89 11.89 -22.91 -11.11
CA THR A 89 11.09 -23.97 -11.76
C THR A 89 11.45 -24.23 -13.22
N HIS A 90 12.22 -23.35 -13.88
CA HIS A 90 12.64 -23.51 -15.28
C HIS A 90 13.96 -24.27 -15.40
N ASP A 91 14.76 -24.32 -14.35
CA ASP A 91 16.07 -24.97 -14.38
C ASP A 91 15.90 -26.50 -14.32
N THR A 92 16.52 -27.20 -15.28
CA THR A 92 16.44 -28.67 -15.38
C THR A 92 17.32 -29.37 -14.36
N GLU A 93 18.39 -28.71 -13.93
CA GLU A 93 19.27 -29.13 -12.84
C GLU A 93 19.44 -27.96 -11.87
N THR A 94 18.89 -28.12 -10.66
CA THR A 94 18.94 -27.06 -9.65
C THR A 94 20.05 -27.34 -8.65
N GLY A 95 20.97 -26.39 -8.52
CA GLY A 95 22.01 -26.46 -7.50
C GLY A 95 21.42 -26.29 -6.09
N ARG A 96 22.04 -26.95 -5.10
CA ARG A 96 21.67 -26.78 -3.67
C ARG A 96 21.74 -25.31 -3.24
N LYS A 97 22.70 -24.55 -3.79
CA LYS A 97 22.85 -23.13 -3.52
C LYS A 97 21.65 -22.33 -4.03
N ASP A 98 21.25 -22.51 -5.30
CA ASP A 98 20.10 -21.80 -5.86
C ASP A 98 18.79 -22.12 -5.13
N TYR A 99 18.61 -23.35 -4.70
CA TYR A 99 17.49 -23.76 -3.86
C TYR A 99 17.47 -23.00 -2.53
N ALA A 100 18.60 -23.01 -1.81
CA ALA A 100 18.74 -22.30 -0.54
C ALA A 100 18.55 -20.79 -0.69
N ASP A 101 19.14 -20.19 -1.72
CA ASP A 101 19.02 -18.76 -2.02
C ASP A 101 17.57 -18.37 -2.33
N THR A 102 16.86 -19.21 -3.10
CA THR A 102 15.45 -18.97 -3.45
C THR A 102 14.54 -19.05 -2.22
N LEU A 103 14.69 -20.07 -1.39
CA LEU A 103 13.92 -20.20 -0.16
C LEU A 103 14.22 -19.07 0.83
N ASN A 104 15.50 -18.77 1.04
CA ASN A 104 15.92 -17.67 1.91
C ASN A 104 15.29 -16.34 1.47
N LEU A 105 15.33 -16.04 0.16
CA LEU A 105 14.74 -14.83 -0.37
C LEU A 105 13.21 -14.78 -0.18
N LEU A 106 12.51 -15.91 -0.30
CA LEU A 106 11.09 -16.00 0.02
C LEU A 106 10.81 -15.83 1.52
N SER A 107 11.64 -16.41 2.40
CA SER A 107 11.53 -16.25 3.86
C SER A 107 11.73 -14.80 4.27
N VAL A 108 12.75 -14.13 3.73
CA VAL A 108 12.99 -12.69 3.93
C VAL A 108 11.77 -11.87 3.50
N SER A 109 11.24 -12.10 2.29
CA SER A 109 10.04 -11.41 1.83
C SER A 109 8.81 -11.65 2.73
N ILE A 110 8.66 -12.84 3.30
CA ILE A 110 7.59 -13.15 4.26
C ILE A 110 7.77 -12.35 5.55
N ASP A 111 8.98 -12.24 6.07
CA ASP A 111 9.24 -11.50 7.30
C ASP A 111 9.19 -9.98 7.09
N GLU A 112 9.66 -9.47 5.95
CA GLU A 112 9.50 -8.06 5.58
C GLU A 112 8.02 -7.65 5.53
N VAL A 113 7.17 -8.48 4.92
CA VAL A 113 5.73 -8.24 4.88
C VAL A 113 5.12 -8.32 6.28
N ARG A 114 5.56 -9.25 7.14
CA ARG A 114 5.13 -9.32 8.55
C ARG A 114 5.55 -8.07 9.35
N GLY A 115 6.70 -7.47 9.03
CA GLY A 115 7.15 -6.23 9.63
C GLY A 115 6.27 -5.02 9.30
N VAL A 116 5.61 -5.03 8.14
CA VAL A 116 4.74 -3.92 7.68
C VAL A 116 3.27 -4.14 8.02
N TYR A 117 2.78 -5.38 7.94
CA TYR A 117 1.37 -5.72 8.10
C TYR A 117 1.10 -6.63 9.29
N SER A 118 0.09 -6.28 10.08
CA SER A 118 -0.44 -7.14 11.14
C SER A 118 -1.24 -8.31 10.58
N ASN A 119 -1.29 -9.42 11.32
CA ASN A 119 -2.21 -10.51 11.03
C ASN A 119 -3.68 -10.03 11.11
N LEU A 120 -4.52 -10.61 10.25
CA LEU A 120 -5.95 -10.33 10.17
C LEU A 120 -6.75 -11.28 11.06
N LYS A 121 -7.86 -10.79 11.63
CA LYS A 121 -8.78 -11.58 12.48
C LYS A 121 -8.05 -12.35 13.59
N ILE A 122 -7.17 -11.66 14.31
CA ILE A 122 -6.48 -12.21 15.48
C ILE A 122 -7.54 -12.61 16.50
N LYS A 123 -7.56 -13.88 16.88
CA LYS A 123 -8.42 -14.42 17.94
C LYS A 123 -7.78 -14.18 19.31
N ASN A 124 -8.53 -14.46 20.39
CA ASN A 124 -8.06 -14.29 21.78
C ASN A 124 -6.83 -15.14 22.12
N ASP A 125 -6.52 -16.16 21.33
CA ASP A 125 -5.34 -17.02 21.42
C ASP A 125 -4.08 -16.41 20.75
N GLY A 126 -4.19 -15.22 20.14
CA GLY A 126 -3.11 -14.56 19.42
C GLY A 126 -2.89 -15.07 18.00
N ILE A 127 -3.69 -16.03 17.52
CA ILE A 127 -3.57 -16.62 16.20
C ILE A 127 -4.46 -15.85 15.21
N GLY A 128 -3.87 -15.42 14.10
CA GLY A 128 -4.58 -14.72 13.03
C GLY A 128 -4.09 -15.16 11.65
N TYR A 129 -4.79 -14.71 10.61
CA TYR A 129 -4.42 -14.98 9.22
C TYR A 129 -3.31 -14.04 8.78
N TYR A 130 -2.28 -14.58 8.12
CA TYR A 130 -1.24 -13.74 7.57
C TYR A 130 -1.76 -13.03 6.30
N PRO A 131 -1.49 -11.72 6.13
CA PRO A 131 -2.15 -10.89 5.11
C PRO A 131 -1.88 -11.34 3.67
N PHE A 132 -0.76 -12.00 3.40
CA PHE A 132 -0.37 -12.45 2.06
C PHE A 132 0.01 -13.94 2.04
N GLU A 133 -0.89 -14.84 2.46
CA GLU A 133 -0.62 -16.30 2.57
C GLU A 133 -0.06 -16.94 1.29
N SER A 134 -0.39 -16.38 0.12
CA SER A 134 0.16 -16.84 -1.16
C SER A 134 1.70 -16.87 -1.19
N LEU A 135 2.40 -16.02 -0.42
CA LEU A 135 3.85 -16.08 -0.29
C LEU A 135 4.32 -17.36 0.42
N LYS A 136 3.65 -17.73 1.52
CA LYS A 136 3.96 -18.98 2.22
C LYS A 136 3.64 -20.19 1.36
N THR A 137 2.57 -20.13 0.57
CA THR A 137 2.26 -21.20 -0.38
C THR A 137 3.35 -21.34 -1.44
N ILE A 138 3.84 -20.24 -2.01
CA ILE A 138 4.97 -20.28 -2.96
C ILE A 138 6.22 -20.87 -2.30
N HIS A 139 6.55 -20.45 -1.08
CA HIS A 139 7.66 -21.02 -0.31
C HIS A 139 7.50 -22.53 -0.13
N LYS A 140 6.31 -23.00 0.25
CA LYS A 140 6.00 -24.42 0.41
C LYS A 140 6.18 -25.18 -0.91
N ILE A 141 5.67 -24.65 -2.02
CA ILE A 141 5.82 -25.26 -3.36
C ILE A 141 7.29 -25.44 -3.73
N ILE A 142 8.13 -24.41 -3.54
CA ILE A 142 9.57 -24.52 -3.83
C ILE A 142 10.23 -25.53 -2.89
N SER A 143 9.89 -25.52 -1.61
CA SER A 143 10.42 -26.47 -0.63
C SER A 143 10.07 -27.92 -0.95
N GLU A 144 8.87 -28.17 -1.49
CA GLU A 144 8.42 -29.51 -1.91
C GLU A 144 9.06 -29.96 -3.24
N LEU A 145 9.39 -29.02 -4.12
CA LEU A 145 10.09 -29.31 -5.37
C LEU A 145 11.53 -29.82 -5.10
N GLY A 146 12.17 -29.32 -4.05
CA GLY A 146 13.51 -29.71 -3.65
C GLY A 146 14.60 -29.20 -4.60
N TYR A 147 15.78 -29.84 -4.58
CA TYR A 147 16.91 -29.53 -5.44
C TYR A 147 17.43 -30.78 -6.16
N GLY A 148 18.20 -30.60 -7.24
CA GLY A 148 18.76 -31.67 -8.06
C GLY A 148 18.07 -31.77 -9.42
N ALA A 149 17.99 -33.00 -9.96
CA ALA A 149 17.34 -33.26 -11.23
C ALA A 149 15.83 -32.97 -11.14
N ALA A 150 15.36 -32.02 -11.94
CA ALA A 150 13.99 -31.56 -11.89
C ALA A 150 13.04 -32.52 -12.62
N ASP A 151 11.98 -32.95 -11.95
CA ASP A 151 10.84 -33.58 -12.61
C ASP A 151 10.09 -32.50 -13.40
N ILE A 152 10.13 -32.60 -14.74
CA ILE A 152 9.56 -31.63 -15.67
C ILE A 152 8.05 -31.43 -15.44
N SER A 153 7.33 -32.52 -15.12
CA SER A 153 5.88 -32.47 -14.88
C SER A 153 5.57 -31.69 -13.61
N LYS A 154 6.24 -32.03 -12.50
CA LYS A 154 6.09 -31.32 -11.21
C LYS A 154 6.52 -29.86 -11.31
N SER A 155 7.62 -29.58 -12.00
CA SER A 155 8.14 -28.22 -12.18
C SER A 155 7.18 -27.36 -12.98
N THR A 156 6.53 -27.93 -14.01
CA THR A 156 5.53 -27.24 -14.82
C THR A 156 4.28 -26.91 -14.02
N GLU A 157 3.79 -27.85 -13.20
CA GLU A 157 2.63 -27.63 -12.34
C GLU A 157 2.94 -26.62 -11.22
N ALA A 158 4.09 -26.75 -10.55
CA ALA A 158 4.57 -25.78 -9.56
C ALA A 158 4.61 -24.36 -10.15
N ARG A 159 5.15 -24.20 -11.35
CA ARG A 159 5.20 -22.91 -12.06
C ARG A 159 3.82 -22.32 -12.29
N LYS A 160 2.84 -23.14 -12.70
CA LYS A 160 1.45 -22.71 -12.91
C LYS A 160 0.83 -22.20 -11.62
N GLN A 161 1.02 -22.93 -10.51
CA GLN A 161 0.54 -22.53 -9.19
C GLN A 161 1.22 -21.25 -8.69
N ILE A 162 2.54 -21.14 -8.81
CA ILE A 162 3.29 -19.94 -8.42
C ILE A 162 2.82 -18.72 -9.23
N LYS A 163 2.61 -18.86 -10.55
CA LYS A 163 2.06 -17.77 -11.38
C LYS A 163 0.65 -17.35 -10.94
N HIS A 164 -0.19 -18.30 -10.54
CA HIS A 164 -1.51 -18.00 -9.98
C HIS A 164 -1.41 -17.22 -8.67
N HIS A 165 -0.60 -17.69 -7.71
CA HIS A 165 -0.35 -17.00 -6.45
C HIS A 165 0.27 -15.60 -6.64
N ARG A 166 1.19 -15.45 -7.59
CA ARG A 166 1.76 -14.16 -7.99
C ARG A 166 0.68 -13.19 -8.45
N LYS A 167 -0.27 -13.64 -9.26
CA LYS A 167 -1.40 -12.81 -9.72
C LYS A 167 -2.25 -12.32 -8.54
N ASN A 168 -2.55 -13.22 -7.61
CA ASN A 168 -3.33 -12.89 -6.41
C ASN A 168 -2.60 -11.87 -5.53
N ILE A 169 -1.30 -12.07 -5.25
CA ILE A 169 -0.49 -11.11 -4.50
C ILE A 169 -0.45 -9.76 -5.23
N ARG A 170 -0.25 -9.76 -6.55
CA ARG A 170 -0.24 -8.52 -7.33
C ARG A 170 -1.57 -7.77 -7.21
N GLN A 171 -2.70 -8.47 -7.30
CA GLN A 171 -4.00 -7.82 -7.17
C GLN A 171 -4.21 -7.23 -5.77
N THR A 172 -3.96 -8.00 -4.72
CA THR A 172 -4.20 -7.55 -3.35
C THR A 172 -3.20 -6.49 -2.90
N PHE A 173 -1.92 -6.69 -3.14
CA PHE A 173 -0.88 -5.75 -2.72
C PHE A 173 -0.98 -4.41 -3.47
N LEU A 174 -1.34 -4.44 -4.77
CA LEU A 174 -1.48 -3.21 -5.54
C LEU A 174 -2.71 -2.37 -5.15
N MET A 175 -3.67 -2.92 -4.42
CA MET A 175 -4.78 -2.16 -3.84
C MET A 175 -4.33 -1.28 -2.67
N GLU A 176 -3.23 -1.62 -2.01
CA GLU A 176 -2.67 -0.82 -0.91
C GLU A 176 -2.04 0.48 -1.41
N PHE A 177 -1.49 0.47 -2.62
CA PHE A 177 -0.94 1.67 -3.27
C PHE A 177 -2.04 2.62 -3.75
N ASP A 178 -1.92 3.90 -3.37
CA ASP A 178 -2.73 5.01 -3.89
C ASP A 178 -2.21 5.40 -5.28
N ARG A 179 -2.65 4.69 -6.32
CA ARG A 179 -2.16 4.90 -7.69
C ARG A 179 -3.17 5.74 -8.46
N PRO A 180 -2.80 6.95 -8.92
CA PRO A 180 -3.62 7.68 -9.88
C PRO A 180 -3.61 6.93 -11.22
N GLU A 181 -4.70 7.07 -11.97
CA GLU A 181 -4.75 6.60 -13.35
C GLU A 181 -3.80 7.44 -14.22
N PRO A 182 -2.99 6.82 -15.09
CA PRO A 182 -2.11 7.57 -15.98
C PRO A 182 -2.93 8.41 -16.98
N THR A 183 -2.62 9.70 -17.09
CA THR A 183 -3.26 10.60 -18.07
C THR A 183 -2.92 10.24 -19.51
N ILE A 184 -1.71 9.73 -19.74
CA ILE A 184 -1.22 9.26 -21.03
C ILE A 184 -0.72 7.83 -20.81
N PHE A 185 -1.20 6.88 -21.61
CA PHE A 185 -0.81 5.48 -21.52
C PHE A 185 -0.38 4.95 -22.89
N ASP A 186 0.52 3.98 -22.87
CA ASP A 186 0.96 3.23 -24.04
C ASP A 186 0.48 1.79 -23.88
N SER A 187 -0.52 1.39 -24.68
CA SER A 187 -1.09 0.04 -24.65
C SER A 187 -1.33 -0.46 -26.07
N PRO A 188 -0.71 -1.58 -26.48
CA PRO A 188 -0.93 -2.16 -27.80
C PRO A 188 -2.34 -2.76 -27.96
N TYR A 189 -3.08 -2.91 -26.85
CA TYR A 189 -4.41 -3.51 -26.82
C TYR A 189 -5.54 -2.48 -26.80
N ILE A 190 -5.22 -1.18 -26.66
CA ILE A 190 -6.19 -0.09 -26.77
C ILE A 190 -5.96 0.56 -28.14
N SER A 191 -6.60 0.00 -29.17
CA SER A 191 -6.60 0.61 -30.49
C SER A 191 -7.60 1.76 -30.52
N ASP A 192 -7.22 2.96 -30.07
CA ASP A 192 -8.03 4.15 -30.38
C ASP A 192 -7.20 5.45 -30.58
N LYS A 193 -6.93 5.71 -31.86
CA LYS A 193 -6.89 6.99 -32.62
C LYS A 193 -6.31 8.30 -32.06
N LYS A 194 -5.74 8.39 -30.86
CA LYS A 194 -5.01 9.60 -30.45
C LYS A 194 -3.68 9.24 -29.80
N LYS A 195 -2.68 8.92 -30.65
CA LYS A 195 -1.27 9.07 -30.26
C LYS A 195 -0.99 10.58 -30.21
N PRO A 196 -0.80 11.21 -29.03
CA PRO A 196 -0.70 12.67 -28.97
C PRO A 196 0.70 13.20 -29.32
N PHE A 197 1.67 12.35 -29.69
CA PHE A 197 3.07 12.77 -29.74
C PHE A 197 3.90 12.14 -30.87
N LEU A 198 3.36 12.06 -32.08
CA LEU A 198 4.20 12.11 -33.28
C LEU A 198 4.15 13.53 -33.83
N ARG A 199 4.85 14.45 -33.17
CA ARG A 199 5.22 15.73 -33.79
C ARG A 199 6.09 15.35 -34.98
N LYS A 200 5.61 15.55 -36.21
CA LYS A 200 6.42 15.37 -37.42
C LYS A 200 7.73 16.14 -37.23
N SER A 201 8.81 15.41 -36.98
CA SER A 201 10.16 15.95 -37.04
C SER A 201 10.50 16.06 -38.52
N GLY A 202 10.62 17.30 -39.01
CA GLY A 202 11.38 17.68 -40.20
C GLY A 202 10.85 17.18 -41.52
N ASP A 203 10.32 18.10 -42.32
CA ASP A 203 10.64 18.17 -43.75
C ASP A 203 10.84 19.67 -44.03
N GLU A 204 12.12 20.07 -44.02
CA GLU A 204 12.65 21.20 -44.80
C GLU A 204 12.65 20.82 -46.28
#